data_AF-A0A822BWS9-F1
#
_entry.id   AF-A0A822BWS9-F1
#
_cell.length_a   1.000
_cell.length_b   1.000
_cell.length_c   1.000
_cell.angle_alpha   90.00
_cell.angle_beta   90.00
_cell.angle_gamma   90.00
#
_symmetry.space_group_name_H-M   'P 1'
#
loop_
_entity.id
_entity.type
_entity.pdbx_description
1 polymer ?
#
loop_
_entity_poly.entity_id
_entity_poly.type
_entity_poly.pdbx_seq_one_letter_code
_entity_poly.pdbx_strand_id
1 'polypeptide(L)'
;MFSKEEYYLVLCIACYFGEDYVNLVEGGRRQISSLKTGDRVWTISNDGKRLIKDEIIIIPHAGPTIPTYFYTFTTIEGHTVSLTDSHFIVTVVNGENKIKIIRASEVTLKHQLIMAGRTIGL
;
A
#
# COMPACT_ATOMS: atom_id res chain seq x y z
N MET A 1 -7.27 14.93 41.02
CA MET A 1 -7.13 13.49 40.73
C MET A 1 -7.77 13.28 39.37
N PHE A 2 -6.97 13.36 38.31
CA PHE A 2 -7.43 13.34 36.92
C PHE A 2 -7.73 11.91 36.45
N SER A 3 -8.59 11.85 35.42
CA SER A 3 -9.51 10.78 35.04
C SER A 3 -8.89 9.57 34.35
N LYS A 4 -9.69 8.48 34.35
CA LYS A 4 -9.53 7.24 33.58
C LYS A 4 -8.78 7.44 32.26
N GLU A 5 -7.70 6.68 32.10
CA GLU A 5 -6.95 6.55 30.86
C GLU A 5 -7.85 5.95 29.77
N GLU A 6 -8.21 6.77 28.79
CA GLU A 6 -8.71 6.28 27.51
C GLU A 6 -7.51 5.72 26.75
N TYR A 7 -7.37 4.40 26.75
CA TYR A 7 -6.46 3.71 25.85
C TYR A 7 -7.05 3.82 24.44
N TYR A 8 -6.62 4.83 23.69
CA TYR A 8 -6.80 4.83 22.24
C TYR A 8 -5.90 3.72 21.68
N LEU A 9 -6.48 2.53 21.53
CA LEU A 9 -5.88 1.51 20.69
C LEU A 9 -5.87 2.10 19.28
N VAL A 10 -4.74 2.64 18.84
CA VAL A 10 -4.51 3.02 17.44
C VAL A 10 -4.45 1.72 16.67
N LEU A 11 -5.63 1.15 16.38
CA LEU A 11 -5.80 -0.01 15.54
C LEU A 11 -5.41 0.45 14.13
N CYS A 12 -4.13 0.29 13.78
CA CYS A 12 -3.64 0.57 12.43
C CYS A 12 -4.19 -0.54 11.52
N ILE A 13 -5.48 -0.43 11.15
CA ILE A 13 -6.24 -1.41 10.36
C ILE A 13 -5.89 -1.41 8.88
N ALA A 14 -5.01 -0.50 8.46
CA ALA A 14 -4.54 -0.36 7.09
C ALA A 14 -3.11 -0.90 6.99
N CYS A 15 -2.98 -2.14 6.53
CA CYS A 15 -1.69 -2.84 6.40
C CYS A 15 -1.50 -3.41 5.00
N TYR A 16 -0.23 -3.48 4.59
CA TYR A 16 0.23 -4.35 3.52
C TYR A 16 0.50 -5.75 4.06
N PHE A 17 0.44 -6.77 3.21
CA PHE A 17 0.87 -8.12 3.59
C PHE A 17 2.40 -8.16 3.75
N GLY A 18 2.88 -8.68 4.88
CA GLY A 18 4.30 -8.61 5.24
C GLY A 18 5.24 -9.33 4.26
N GLU A 19 4.75 -10.37 3.58
CA GLU A 19 5.53 -11.14 2.60
C GLU A 19 5.54 -10.52 1.20
N ASP A 20 4.75 -9.46 0.96
CA ASP A 20 4.84 -8.67 -0.27
C ASP A 20 6.16 -7.90 -0.31
N TYR A 21 6.53 -7.38 -1.48
CA TYR A 21 7.83 -6.77 -1.74
C TYR A 21 7.73 -5.32 -2.18
N VAL A 22 8.74 -4.54 -1.79
CA VAL A 22 8.97 -3.17 -2.25
C VAL A 22 10.31 -3.09 -2.98
N ASN A 23 10.35 -2.34 -4.08
CA ASN A 23 11.57 -2.10 -4.83
C ASN A 23 12.43 -1.01 -4.18
N LEU A 24 13.71 -1.29 -3.97
CA LEU A 24 14.66 -0.34 -3.39
C LEU A 24 15.27 0.57 -4.46
N VAL A 25 15.65 1.78 -4.06
CA VAL A 25 16.32 2.74 -4.96
C VAL A 25 17.69 2.25 -5.39
N GLU A 26 18.40 1.55 -4.50
CA GLU A 26 19.73 0.96 -4.74
C GLU A 26 19.68 -0.27 -5.65
N GLY A 27 18.48 -0.74 -5.99
CA GLY A 27 18.24 -1.95 -6.75
C GLY A 27 17.79 -3.12 -5.88
N GLY A 28 17.18 -4.11 -6.54
CA GLY A 28 16.57 -5.25 -5.87
C GLY A 28 15.25 -4.92 -5.17
N ARG A 29 14.78 -5.87 -4.37
CA ARG A 29 13.51 -5.81 -3.65
C ARG A 29 13.68 -6.28 -2.21
N ARG A 30 12.89 -5.75 -1.30
CA ARG A 30 12.84 -6.17 0.10
C ARG A 30 11.42 -6.53 0.50
N GLN A 31 11.25 -7.58 1.30
CA GLN A 31 9.96 -7.91 1.89
C GLN A 31 9.52 -6.78 2.82
N ILE A 32 8.21 -6.48 2.85
CA ILE A 32 7.65 -5.43 3.68
C ILE A 32 7.95 -5.66 5.15
N SER A 33 7.87 -6.92 5.62
CA SER A 33 8.22 -7.33 6.98
C SER A 33 9.68 -7.07 7.37
N SER A 34 10.56 -6.90 6.38
CA SER A 34 12.01 -6.71 6.56
C SER A 34 12.46 -5.27 6.32
N LEU A 35 11.54 -4.35 5.96
CA LEU A 35 11.85 -2.93 5.78
C LEU A 35 12.32 -2.29 7.09
N LYS A 36 13.18 -1.28 6.95
CA LYS A 36 13.75 -0.53 8.07
C LYS A 36 13.70 0.96 7.77
N THR A 37 13.62 1.77 8.84
CA THR A 37 13.87 3.21 8.73
C THR A 37 15.23 3.45 8.07
N GLY A 38 15.29 4.42 7.15
CA GLY A 38 16.47 4.72 6.34
C GLY A 38 16.56 3.93 5.02
N ASP A 39 15.76 2.88 4.83
CA ASP A 39 15.65 2.27 3.50
C ASP A 39 15.06 3.28 2.51
N ARG A 40 15.63 3.34 1.31
CA ARG A 40 15.11 4.16 0.23
C ARG A 40 14.33 3.31 -0.77
N VAL A 41 13.11 3.74 -1.06
CA VAL A 41 12.15 3.02 -1.89
C VAL A 41 11.66 3.86 -3.04
N TRP A 42 11.20 3.19 -4.09
CA TRP A 42 10.48 3.87 -5.17
C TRP A 42 9.02 4.07 -4.77
N THR A 43 8.59 5.33 -4.75
CA THR A 43 7.19 5.75 -4.58
C THR A 43 6.68 6.34 -5.88
N ILE A 44 5.38 6.68 -5.91
CA ILE A 44 4.78 7.32 -7.07
C ILE A 44 4.40 8.78 -6.76
N SER A 45 4.62 9.65 -7.72
CA SER A 45 4.22 11.06 -7.64
C SER A 45 2.70 11.21 -7.47
N ASN A 46 2.27 12.34 -6.92
CA ASN A 46 0.84 12.65 -6.72
C ASN A 46 0.01 12.62 -8.02
N ASP A 47 0.65 12.86 -9.17
CA ASP A 47 0.01 12.77 -10.49
C ASP A 47 0.02 11.35 -11.09
N GLY A 48 0.58 10.37 -10.38
CA GLY A 48 0.66 8.96 -10.79
C GLY A 48 1.61 8.68 -11.95
N LYS A 49 2.41 9.66 -12.41
CA LYS A 49 3.16 9.53 -13.67
C LYS A 49 4.64 9.23 -13.50
N ARG A 50 5.22 9.51 -12.34
CA ARG A 50 6.67 9.44 -12.11
C ARG A 50 6.99 8.63 -10.87
N LEU A 51 8.07 7.87 -10.95
CA LEU A 51 8.69 7.29 -9.77
C LEU A 51 9.51 8.35 -9.05
N ILE A 52 9.36 8.41 -7.72
CA ILE A 52 10.11 9.29 -6.84
C ILE A 52 10.90 8.43 -5.84
N LYS A 53 12.07 8.92 -5.44
CA LYS A 53 12.90 8.29 -4.42
C LYS A 53 12.50 8.87 -3.08
N ASP A 54 12.04 8.03 -2.16
CA ASP A 54 11.74 8.43 -0.79
C ASP A 54 12.46 7.55 0.22
N GLU A 55 12.69 8.10 1.41
CA GLU A 55 13.25 7.39 2.55
C GLU A 55 12.15 7.03 3.54
N ILE A 56 12.17 5.80 4.05
CA ILE A 56 11.26 5.37 5.11
C ILE A 56 11.72 6.04 6.41
N ILE A 57 10.91 6.98 6.93
CA ILE A 57 11.20 7.65 8.20
C ILE A 57 10.56 6.95 9.40
N ILE A 58 9.40 6.31 9.20
CA ILE A 58 8.59 5.64 10.23
C ILE A 58 7.91 4.42 9.60
N ILE A 59 7.83 3.31 10.34
CA ILE A 59 7.07 2.12 9.95
C ILE A 59 5.92 1.92 10.96
N PRO A 60 4.71 2.42 10.67
CA PRO A 60 3.56 2.13 11.48
C PRO A 60 3.13 0.67 11.26
N HIS A 61 3.04 -0.11 12.32
CA HIS A 61 2.62 -1.50 12.23
C HIS A 61 1.71 -1.87 13.41
N ALA A 62 0.54 -2.44 13.11
CA ALA A 62 -0.19 -3.21 14.09
C ALA A 62 0.54 -4.55 14.23
N GLY A 63 1.07 -4.85 15.42
CA GLY A 63 1.99 -5.96 15.64
C GLY A 63 1.62 -7.27 14.91
N PRO A 64 2.62 -8.05 14.44
CA PRO A 64 2.46 -9.11 13.44
C PRO A 64 1.69 -10.36 13.93
N THR A 65 1.09 -10.31 15.12
CA THR A 65 0.52 -11.47 15.82
C THR A 65 -1.00 -11.55 15.73
N ILE A 66 -1.66 -10.62 15.03
CA ILE A 66 -3.12 -10.62 14.86
C ILE A 66 -3.45 -11.15 13.47
N PRO A 67 -4.03 -12.37 13.34
CA PRO A 67 -4.53 -12.87 12.06
C PRO A 67 -5.48 -11.86 11.44
N THR A 68 -5.25 -11.51 10.18
CA THR A 68 -5.99 -10.47 9.46
C THR A 68 -6.28 -10.93 8.04
N TYR A 69 -7.46 -10.59 7.52
CA TYR A 69 -7.83 -10.86 6.13
C TYR A 69 -7.25 -9.81 5.17
N PHE A 70 -6.74 -10.29 4.04
CA PHE A 70 -6.22 -9.46 2.97
C PHE A 70 -7.02 -9.69 1.70
N TYR A 71 -7.29 -8.60 0.97
CA TYR A 71 -7.73 -8.62 -0.41
C TYR A 71 -6.50 -8.65 -1.29
N THR A 72 -6.39 -9.69 -2.13
CA THR A 72 -5.31 -9.80 -3.12
C THR A 72 -5.82 -9.36 -4.47
N PHE A 73 -5.15 -8.36 -5.04
CA PHE A 73 -5.39 -7.89 -6.39
C PHE A 73 -4.32 -8.46 -7.29
N THR A 74 -4.74 -9.19 -8.32
CA THR A 74 -3.87 -9.67 -9.39
C THR A 74 -4.16 -8.83 -10.62
N THR A 75 -3.12 -8.29 -11.24
CA THR A 75 -3.23 -7.57 -12.51
C THR A 75 -3.24 -8.53 -13.69
N ILE A 76 -3.69 -8.06 -14.85
CA ILE A 76 -3.63 -8.82 -16.11
C ILE A 76 -2.19 -9.22 -16.52
N GLU A 77 -1.18 -8.52 -16.00
CA GLU A 77 0.24 -8.83 -16.21
C GLU A 77 0.79 -9.83 -15.15
N GLY A 78 -0.06 -10.31 -14.23
CA GLY A 78 0.30 -11.30 -13.21
C GLY A 78 0.94 -10.73 -11.95
N HIS A 79 1.03 -9.40 -11.81
CA HIS A 79 1.51 -8.77 -10.58
C HIS A 79 0.44 -8.80 -9.50
N THR A 80 0.86 -9.03 -8.25
CA THR A 80 -0.05 -9.10 -7.10
C THR A 80 0.29 -8.07 -6.03
N VAL A 81 -0.74 -7.59 -5.34
CA VAL A 81 -0.61 -6.82 -4.09
C VAL A 81 -1.73 -7.22 -3.14
N SER A 82 -1.39 -7.40 -1.86
CA SER A 82 -2.34 -7.83 -0.83
C SER A 82 -2.48 -6.77 0.26
N LEU A 83 -3.71 -6.31 0.47
CA LEU A 83 -4.04 -5.20 1.37
C LEU A 83 -5.20 -5.56 2.30
N THR A 84 -5.17 -5.07 3.53
CA THR A 84 -6.34 -5.13 4.42
C THR A 84 -7.49 -4.30 3.86
N ASP A 85 -8.74 -4.67 4.19
CA ASP A 85 -9.99 -3.98 3.80
C ASP A 85 -9.89 -2.44 3.74
N SER A 86 -9.42 -1.84 4.84
CA SER A 86 -9.41 -0.39 5.03
C SER A 86 -8.20 0.34 4.41
N HIS A 87 -7.26 -0.40 3.83
CA HIS A 87 -6.05 0.20 3.26
C HIS A 87 -6.39 1.02 2.02
N PHE A 88 -5.88 2.25 1.94
CA PHE A 88 -6.09 3.10 0.78
C PHE A 88 -5.17 2.71 -0.38
N ILE A 89 -5.75 2.47 -1.55
CA ILE A 89 -5.02 2.17 -2.77
C ILE A 89 -5.31 3.22 -3.84
N VAL A 90 -4.27 3.58 -4.59
CA VAL A 90 -4.34 4.53 -5.69
C VAL A 90 -4.78 3.78 -6.96
N THR A 91 -5.87 4.23 -7.56
CA THR A 91 -6.46 3.61 -8.75
C THR A 91 -6.84 4.64 -9.81
N VAL A 92 -7.09 4.15 -11.02
CA VAL A 92 -7.74 4.88 -12.10
C VAL A 92 -8.94 4.06 -12.56
N VAL A 93 -10.08 4.70 -12.85
CA VAL A 93 -11.23 3.99 -13.43
C VAL A 93 -11.02 3.90 -14.95
N ASN A 94 -11.27 2.73 -15.54
CA ASN A 94 -11.12 2.52 -16.97
C ASN A 94 -11.93 3.56 -17.78
N GLY A 95 -11.26 4.27 -18.68
CA GLY A 95 -11.85 5.36 -19.48
C GLY A 95 -11.85 6.73 -18.78
N GLU A 96 -11.46 6.82 -17.51
CA GLU A 96 -11.21 8.08 -16.81
C GLU A 96 -9.70 8.38 -16.77
N ASN A 97 -9.34 9.67 -16.83
CA ASN A 97 -7.94 10.12 -16.69
C ASN A 97 -7.66 10.70 -15.29
N LYS A 98 -8.46 10.29 -14.29
CA LYS A 98 -8.43 10.83 -12.94
C LYS A 98 -8.06 9.75 -11.93
N ILE A 99 -7.07 10.07 -11.09
CA ILE A 99 -6.66 9.25 -9.98
C ILE A 99 -7.72 9.29 -8.88
N LYS A 100 -8.02 8.12 -8.30
CA LYS A 100 -8.87 7.96 -7.13
C LYS A 100 -8.08 7.23 -6.04
N ILE A 101 -8.25 7.68 -4.80
CA ILE A 101 -7.75 7.00 -3.61
C ILE A 101 -8.99 6.38 -2.96
N ILE A 102 -9.07 5.06 -2.97
CA ILE A 102 -10.23 4.30 -2.48
C ILE A 102 -9.76 3.23 -1.51
N ARG A 103 -10.68 2.68 -0.71
CA ARG A 103 -10.35 1.53 0.15
C ARG A 103 -10.12 0.28 -0.69
N ALA A 104 -9.30 -0.64 -0.21
CA ALA A 104 -9.06 -1.92 -0.88
C ALA A 104 -10.38 -2.68 -1.14
N SER A 105 -11.32 -2.68 -0.20
CA SER A 105 -12.62 -3.33 -0.39
C SER A 105 -13.56 -2.67 -1.40
N GLU A 106 -13.26 -1.45 -1.85
CA GLU A 106 -14.04 -0.74 -2.87
C GLU A 106 -13.48 -0.98 -4.28
N VAL A 107 -12.34 -1.67 -4.40
CA VAL A 107 -11.74 -2.02 -5.68
C VAL A 107 -12.61 -3.03 -6.41
N THR A 108 -12.75 -2.84 -7.73
CA THR A 108 -13.53 -3.69 -8.64
C THR A 108 -12.80 -3.81 -9.96
N LEU A 109 -13.23 -4.72 -10.84
CA LEU A 109 -12.65 -4.91 -12.19
C LEU A 109 -12.76 -3.69 -13.12
N LYS A 110 -13.48 -2.63 -12.72
CA LYS A 110 -13.50 -1.35 -13.46
C LYS A 110 -12.26 -0.49 -13.17
N HIS A 111 -11.51 -0.81 -12.11
CA HIS A 111 -10.35 -0.07 -11.69
C HIS A 111 -9.07 -0.64 -12.31
N GLN A 112 -8.06 0.22 -12.41
CA GLN A 112 -6.71 -0.08 -12.84
C GLN A 112 -5.74 0.37 -11.74
N LEU A 113 -4.69 -0.41 -11.52
CA LEU A 113 -3.62 -0.06 -10.58
C LEU A 113 -2.57 0.78 -11.30
N ILE A 114 -1.94 1.71 -10.57
CA ILE A 114 -0.81 2.46 -11.09
C ILE A 114 0.48 1.78 -10.67
N MET A 115 1.23 1.28 -11.65
CA MET A 115 2.49 0.58 -11.46
C MET A 115 3.58 1.23 -12.33
N ALA A 116 4.63 1.74 -11.69
CA ALA A 116 5.76 2.38 -12.36
C ALA A 116 5.35 3.44 -13.42
N GLY A 117 4.34 4.27 -13.09
CA GLY A 117 3.83 5.33 -13.99
C GLY A 117 2.87 4.86 -15.08
N ARG A 118 2.49 3.58 -15.09
CA ARG A 118 1.54 2.98 -16.04
C ARG A 118 0.28 2.52 -15.31
N THR A 119 -0.88 2.69 -15.94
CA THR A 119 -2.13 2.09 -15.47
C THR A 119 -2.26 0.67 -16.03
N ILE A 120 -2.49 -0.30 -15.16
CA ILE A 120 -2.61 -1.72 -15.51
C ILE A 120 -3.95 -2.23 -15.00
N GLY A 121 -4.67 -2.96 -15.85
CA GLY A 121 -5.94 -3.59 -15.48
C GLY A 121 -5.77 -4.66 -14.41
N LEU A 122 -6.84 -4.85 -13.63
CA LEU A 122 -7.05 -6.00 -12.76
C LEU A 122 -7.51 -7.20 -13.60
#